data_AF-A0A3A5Z8Q8-F1
#
_entry.id   AF-A0A3A5Z8Q8-F1
#
_cell.length_a   1.000
_cell.length_b   1.000
_cell.length_c   1.000
_cell.angle_alpha   90.00
_cell.angle_beta   90.00
_cell.angle_gamma   90.00
#
_symmetry.space_group_name_H-M   'P 1'
#
loop_
_entity.id
_entity.type
_entity.pdbx_description
1 polymer ?
#
loop_
_entity_poly.entity_id
_entity_poly.type
_entity_poly.pdbx_seq_one_letter_code
_entity_poly.pdbx_strand_id
1 'polypeptide(L)'
;MKICCSQEHYDKVVQYAKSINDKTLENCLERLKQWEKNENRPCEIELYYDHAPYSFGFCERYPDGNTGIVGGLLYHGNPDESFAVIMERFHGWSIHT
;
A
#
# COMPACT_ATOMS: atom_id res chain seq x y z
N MET A 1 -10.66 5.54 1.44
CA MET A 1 -9.48 5.17 0.64
C MET A 1 -9.81 5.42 -0.81
N LYS A 2 -8.92 6.15 -1.49
CA LYS A 2 -9.07 6.57 -2.87
C LYS A 2 -7.93 6.02 -3.72
N ILE A 3 -8.28 5.44 -4.86
CA ILE A 3 -7.31 4.90 -5.81
C ILE A 3 -6.93 6.01 -6.79
N CYS A 4 -5.66 6.42 -6.75
CA CYS A 4 -5.09 7.49 -7.57
C CYS A 4 -4.08 6.98 -8.62
N CYS A 5 -3.84 5.66 -8.68
CA CYS A 5 -3.12 5.01 -9.78
C CYS A 5 -4.09 4.56 -10.89
N SER A 6 -3.55 4.05 -12.00
CA SER A 6 -4.38 3.47 -13.05
C SER A 6 -5.09 2.21 -12.53
N GLN A 7 -6.33 2.00 -13.00
CA GLN A 7 -7.09 0.79 -12.66
C GLN A 7 -6.34 -0.47 -13.10
N GLU A 8 -5.64 -0.42 -14.24
CA GLU A 8 -4.79 -1.52 -14.73
C GLU A 8 -3.70 -1.91 -13.73
N HIS A 9 -3.01 -0.94 -13.12
CA HIS A 9 -1.99 -1.23 -12.11
C HIS A 9 -2.62 -1.85 -10.86
N TYR A 10 -3.70 -1.26 -10.35
CA TYR A 10 -4.42 -1.77 -9.19
C TYR A 10 -4.89 -3.21 -9.40
N ASP A 11 -5.55 -3.49 -10.53
CA ASP A 11 -6.05 -4.81 -10.87
C ASP A 11 -4.91 -5.81 -11.02
N LYS A 12 -3.80 -5.42 -11.64
CA LYS A 12 -2.60 -6.27 -11.76
C LYS A 12 -2.07 -6.69 -10.39
N VAL A 13 -1.96 -5.77 -9.43
CA VAL A 13 -1.48 -6.10 -8.08
C VAL A 13 -2.45 -7.03 -7.36
N VAL A 14 -3.76 -6.74 -7.41
CA VAL A 14 -4.79 -7.58 -6.77
C VAL A 14 -4.87 -8.97 -7.41
N GLN A 15 -4.78 -9.07 -8.74
CA GLN A 15 -4.77 -10.34 -9.45
C GLN A 15 -3.52 -11.15 -9.10
N TYR A 16 -2.37 -10.50 -8.97
CA TYR A 16 -1.14 -11.18 -8.58
C TYR A 16 -1.23 -11.75 -7.17
N ALA A 17 -1.68 -10.98 -6.17
CA ALA A 17 -1.91 -11.48 -4.81
C ALA A 17 -2.83 -12.71 -4.79
N LYS A 18 -3.93 -12.67 -5.56
CA LYS A 18 -4.85 -13.81 -5.71
C LYS A 18 -4.17 -15.02 -6.35
N SER A 19 -3.33 -14.81 -7.37
CA SER A 19 -2.65 -15.89 -8.09
C SER A 19 -1.69 -16.70 -7.21
N ILE A 20 -1.10 -16.06 -6.20
CA ILE A 20 -0.20 -16.71 -5.23
C ILE A 20 -0.90 -17.08 -3.92
N ASN A 21 -2.22 -16.91 -3.85
CA ASN A 21 -3.06 -17.15 -2.66
C ASN A 21 -2.54 -16.41 -1.40
N ASP A 22 -2.03 -15.19 -1.59
CA ASP A 22 -1.49 -14.36 -0.52
C ASP A 22 -2.54 -13.35 -0.03
N LYS A 23 -2.68 -13.23 1.29
CA LYS A 23 -3.66 -12.33 1.95
C LYS A 23 -3.04 -11.07 2.55
N THR A 24 -1.72 -10.95 2.51
CA THR A 24 -1.00 -9.83 3.16
C THR A 24 -1.29 -8.50 2.46
N LEU A 25 -1.57 -8.50 1.14
CA LEU A 25 -2.07 -7.31 0.44
C LEU A 25 -3.39 -6.82 1.05
N GLU A 26 -4.38 -7.71 1.15
CA GLU A 26 -5.70 -7.41 1.71
C GLU A 26 -5.58 -6.89 3.14
N ASN A 27 -4.80 -7.58 3.99
CA ASN A 27 -4.54 -7.17 5.36
C ASN A 27 -3.93 -5.76 5.44
N CYS A 28 -2.99 -5.42 4.56
CA CYS A 28 -2.39 -4.09 4.52
C CYS A 28 -3.38 -3.02 4.06
N LEU A 29 -4.19 -3.30 3.04
CA LEU A 29 -5.23 -2.38 2.56
C LEU A 29 -6.29 -2.13 3.65
N GLU A 30 -6.70 -3.17 4.38
CA GLU A 30 -7.60 -3.04 5.52
C GLU A 30 -6.98 -2.21 6.65
N ARG A 31 -5.70 -2.43 6.96
CA ARG A 31 -4.97 -1.65 7.96
C ARG A 31 -4.87 -0.17 7.57
N LEU A 32 -4.56 0.14 6.31
CA LEU A 32 -4.56 1.52 5.81
C LEU A 32 -5.96 2.14 5.90
N LYS A 33 -7.02 1.42 5.53
CA LYS A 33 -8.41 1.89 5.69
C LYS A 33 -8.77 2.17 7.16
N GLN A 34 -8.18 1.47 8.11
CA GLN A 34 -8.41 1.75 9.53
C GLN A 34 -7.79 3.09 9.98
N TRP A 35 -6.74 3.58 9.31
CA TRP A 35 -6.13 4.88 9.65
C TRP A 35 -7.10 6.04 9.38
N GLU A 36 -7.98 5.90 8.39
CA GLU A 36 -9.04 6.88 8.07
C GLU A 36 -10.05 7.06 9.21
N LYS A 37 -10.12 6.12 10.16
CA LYS A 37 -11.02 6.17 11.31
C LYS A 37 -10.49 6.99 12.49
N ASN A 38 -9.36 7.67 12.34
CA ASN A 38 -8.82 8.53 13.38
C ASN A 38 -9.70 9.80 13.56
N GLU A 39 -10.57 9.79 14.58
CA GLU A 39 -11.48 10.90 14.87
C GLU A 39 -10.75 12.22 15.20
N ASN A 40 -9.54 12.14 15.77
CA ASN A 40 -8.76 13.34 16.13
C ASN A 40 -8.09 13.98 14.92
N ARG A 41 -7.88 13.21 13.86
CA ARG A 41 -7.19 13.64 12.64
C ARG A 41 -7.75 12.87 11.44
N PRO A 42 -8.97 13.20 10.99
CA PRO A 42 -9.60 12.49 9.88
C PRO A 42 -8.74 12.62 8.63
N CYS A 43 -8.55 11.52 7.92
CA CYS A 43 -7.79 11.48 6.68
C CYS A 43 -8.44 10.54 5.66
N GLU A 44 -8.14 10.75 4.39
CA GLU A 44 -8.35 9.78 3.32
C GLU A 44 -7.00 9.25 2.87
N ILE A 45 -6.84 7.93 2.82
CA ILE A 45 -5.66 7.30 2.21
C ILE A 45 -5.81 7.36 0.70
N GLU A 46 -4.85 8.00 0.04
CA GLU A 46 -4.71 8.02 -1.41
C GLU A 46 -3.63 7.00 -1.82
N LEU A 47 -3.97 6.04 -2.69
CA LEU A 47 -3.05 5.03 -3.23
C LEU A 47 -2.53 5.45 -4.61
N TYR A 48 -1.21 5.50 -4.77
CA TYR A 48 -0.52 5.92 -5.98
C TYR A 48 0.28 4.79 -6.61
N TYR A 49 0.70 5.04 -7.86
CA TYR A 49 1.60 4.15 -8.57
C TYR A 49 2.98 4.13 -7.87
N ASP A 50 3.53 2.93 -7.72
CA ASP A 50 4.93 2.72 -7.34
C ASP A 50 5.65 2.02 -8.50
N HIS A 51 6.93 2.34 -8.68
CA HIS A 51 7.76 1.72 -9.70
C HIS A 51 8.15 0.28 -9.34
N ALA A 52 8.20 -0.05 -8.04
CA ALA A 52 8.43 -1.41 -7.58
C ALA A 52 7.29 -2.34 -8.05
N PRO A 53 7.59 -3.55 -8.53
CA PRO A 53 6.58 -4.50 -8.97
C PRO A 53 5.53 -4.76 -7.89
N TYR A 54 4.27 -4.83 -8.31
CA TYR A 54 3.13 -5.16 -7.45
C TYR A 54 3.00 -4.29 -6.19
N SER A 55 3.51 -3.06 -6.21
CA SER A 55 3.57 -2.18 -5.06
C SER A 55 2.75 -0.90 -5.28
N PHE A 56 2.46 -0.18 -4.20
CA PHE A 56 1.79 1.12 -4.24
C PHE A 56 2.53 2.13 -3.37
N GLY A 57 2.57 3.38 -3.81
CA GLY A 57 2.79 4.50 -2.90
C GLY A 57 1.48 4.83 -2.20
N PHE A 58 1.54 5.45 -1.02
CA PHE A 58 0.35 6.00 -0.40
C PHE A 58 0.65 7.29 0.36
N CYS A 59 -0.39 8.09 0.56
CA CYS A 59 -0.32 9.16 1.55
C CYS A 59 -1.65 9.35 2.28
N GLU A 60 -1.58 9.91 3.49
CA GLU A 60 -2.73 10.51 4.16
C GLU A 60 -3.04 11.89 3.56
N ARG A 61 -4.27 12.09 3.14
CA ARG A 61 -4.82 13.40 2.73
C ARG A 61 -5.77 13.91 3.80
N TYR A 62 -5.47 15.06 4.38
CA TYR A 62 -6.35 15.71 5.36
C TYR A 62 -7.38 16.63 4.68
N PRO A 63 -8.53 16.92 5.33
CA PRO A 63 -9.57 17.79 4.78
C PRO A 63 -9.13 19.22 4.47
N ASP A 64 -8.09 19.72 5.14
CA ASP A 64 -7.49 21.03 4.91
C ASP A 64 -6.54 21.06 3.68
N GLY A 65 -6.40 19.91 2.99
CA GLY A 65 -5.53 19.73 1.83
C GLY A 65 -4.11 19.30 2.17
N ASN A 66 -3.71 19.35 3.44
CA ASN A 66 -2.36 18.95 3.85
C ASN A 66 -2.13 17.45 3.69
N THR A 67 -0.86 17.08 3.49
CA THR A 67 -0.40 15.69 3.44
C THR A 67 0.14 15.27 4.80
N GLY A 68 -0.27 14.10 5.27
CA GLY A 68 0.24 13.45 6.47
C GLY A 68 1.36 12.48 6.16
N ILE A 69 1.27 11.26 6.71
CA ILE A 69 2.21 10.18 6.44
C ILE A 69 2.24 9.89 4.93
N VAL A 70 3.45 9.70 4.39
CA VAL A 70 3.71 9.22 3.04
C VAL A 70 4.53 7.96 3.17
N GLY A 71 4.14 6.90 2.46
CA GLY A 71 4.77 5.59 2.60
C GLY A 71 4.58 4.70 1.38
N GLY A 72 5.08 3.48 1.51
CA GLY A 72 4.96 2.42 0.51
C GLY A 72 4.17 1.23 1.04
N LEU A 73 3.29 0.66 0.21
CA LEU A 73 2.73 -0.67 0.37
C LEU A 73 3.46 -1.58 -0.62
N LEU A 74 4.51 -2.24 -0.14
CA LEU A 74 5.53 -2.86 -0.98
C LEU A 74 5.42 -4.38 -0.97
N TYR A 75 5.54 -5.00 -2.14
CA TYR A 75 5.63 -6.45 -2.28
C TYR A 75 7.09 -6.93 -2.15
N HIS A 76 7.34 -7.76 -1.14
CA HIS A 76 8.60 -8.48 -0.93
C HIS A 76 8.49 -9.87 -1.58
N GLY A 77 8.98 -9.97 -2.82
CA GLY A 77 8.98 -11.20 -3.62
C GLY A 77 10.24 -12.04 -3.49
N ASN A 78 10.41 -12.99 -4.41
CA ASN A 78 11.66 -13.74 -4.58
C ASN A 78 12.00 -13.85 -6.08
N PRO A 79 12.92 -13.02 -6.63
CA PRO A 79 13.71 -12.02 -5.90
C PRO A 79 12.85 -10.86 -5.36
N ASP A 80 13.33 -10.21 -4.30
CA ASP A 80 12.72 -8.99 -3.77
C ASP A 80 13.18 -7.79 -4.61
N GLU A 81 12.23 -7.13 -5.28
CA GLU A 81 12.43 -5.98 -6.16
C GLU A 81 11.83 -4.70 -5.57
N SER A 82 11.49 -4.69 -4.27
CA SER A 82 10.98 -3.50 -3.57
C SER A 82 12.07 -2.48 -3.26
N PHE A 83 13.34 -2.90 -3.26
CA PHE A 83 14.51 -2.12 -2.81
C PHE A 83 14.44 -1.61 -1.37
N ALA A 84 13.42 -1.99 -0.60
CA ALA A 84 13.25 -1.59 0.79
C ALA A 84 13.98 -2.54 1.73
N VAL A 85 14.49 -2.00 2.84
CA VAL A 85 15.15 -2.80 3.88
C VAL A 85 14.08 -3.49 4.72
N ILE A 86 14.15 -4.81 4.82
CA ILE A 86 13.41 -5.60 5.81
C ILE A 86 14.40 -6.29 6.75
N MET A 87 14.17 -6.14 8.06
CA MET A 87 15.07 -6.72 9.07
C MET A 87 14.87 -8.24 9.21
N GLU A 88 13.63 -8.69 9.05
CA GLU A 88 13.26 -10.10 9.01
C GLU A 88 12.79 -10.45 7.60
N ARG A 89 13.30 -11.55 7.05
CA ARG A 89 12.88 -12.00 5.73
C ARG A 89 11.41 -12.39 5.77
N PHE A 90 10.65 -11.80 4.86
CA PHE A 90 9.22 -11.97 4.72
C PHE A 90 8.89 -12.01 3.22
N HIS A 91 7.86 -12.78 2.85
CA HIS A 91 7.31 -12.76 1.50
C HIS A 91 5.87 -12.31 1.57
N GLY A 92 5.51 -11.33 0.74
CA GLY A 92 4.19 -10.71 0.72
C GLY A 92 4.26 -9.19 0.77
N TRP A 93 3.14 -8.53 1.05
CA TRP A 93 3.03 -7.09 1.15
C TRP A 93 3.26 -6.59 2.57
N SER A 94 3.97 -5.47 2.69
CA SER A 94 4.15 -4.75 3.95
C SER A 94 4.05 -3.24 3.78
N ILE A 95 3.66 -2.55 4.85
CA ILE A 95 3.56 -1.09 4.91
C ILE A 95 4.89 -0.52 5.43
N HIS A 96 5.48 0.38 4.67
CA HIS A 96 6.67 1.17 4.99
C HIS A 96 6.29 2.64 5.13
N THR A 97 6.75 3.31 6.18
CA THR A 97 6.48 4.74 6.50
C THR A 97 7.74 5.43 6.97
#